data_AF-A0A5C9DSE9-F1
#
_entry.id   AF-A0A5C9DSE9-F1
#
_cell.length_a   1.000
_cell.length_b   1.000
_cell.length_c   1.000
_cell.angle_alpha   90.00
_cell.angle_beta   90.00
_cell.angle_gamma   90.00
#
_symmetry.space_group_name_H-M   'P 1'
#
loop_
_entity.id
_entity.type
_entity.pdbx_description
1 polymer ?
#
loop_
_entity_poly.entity_id
_entity_poly.type
_entity_poly.pdbx_seq_one_letter_code
_entity_poly.pdbx_strand_id
1 'polypeptide(L)'
;MLKSFLYIISGEIAIEVGKELLNSDDNEITDEDIAERIKDRVKGKDFEPDDEEILKLNTVRKTLYQLYSERLAQFRRIRDKSTGWFIYYWWAEFDLLEELLLEKKKLLQEKLRDRLEYEKNNYFFACEDCEENKMKYTFEEAFELNFRCTECGGQLVAQNNEDVVEFLKTRIIKNKNISFSSIKEE
;
A
#
# COMPACT_ATOMS: atom_id res chain seq x y z
N MET A 1 -0.59 12.01 12.07
CA MET A 1 -0.28 10.65 11.55
C MET A 1 -1.27 10.19 10.49
N LEU A 2 -2.58 10.18 10.81
CA LEU A 2 -3.66 9.78 9.90
C LEU A 2 -3.59 10.45 8.51
N LYS A 3 -3.43 11.77 8.43
CA LYS A 3 -3.31 12.51 7.16
C LYS A 3 -2.22 11.95 6.22
N SER A 4 -1.04 11.64 6.75
CA SER A 4 0.06 11.06 5.97
C SER A 4 -0.26 9.65 5.48
N PHE A 5 -0.94 8.86 6.33
CA PHE A 5 -1.37 7.51 5.96
C PHE A 5 -2.42 7.53 4.86
N LEU A 6 -3.43 8.40 4.97
CA LEU A 6 -4.42 8.64 3.93
C LEU A 6 -3.78 9.06 2.60
N TYR A 7 -2.79 9.98 2.66
CA TYR A 7 -2.05 10.39 1.47
C TYR A 7 -1.32 9.23 0.78
N ILE A 8 -0.75 8.30 1.55
CA ILE A 8 -0.07 7.13 0.99
C ILE A 8 -1.06 6.18 0.28
N ILE A 9 -2.31 6.12 0.73
CA ILE A 9 -3.33 5.22 0.16
C ILE A 9 -3.85 5.73 -1.17
N SER A 10 -4.31 6.98 -1.23
CA SER A 10 -4.98 7.54 -2.41
C SER A 10 -4.66 9.02 -2.63
N GLY A 11 -3.52 9.50 -2.14
CA GLY A 11 -3.13 10.90 -2.29
C GLY A 11 -4.06 11.87 -1.59
N GLU A 12 -4.22 13.06 -2.16
CA GLU A 12 -4.98 14.14 -1.51
C GLU A 12 -6.48 13.86 -1.37
N ILE A 13 -7.09 13.05 -2.25
CA ILE A 13 -8.52 12.76 -2.17
C ILE A 13 -8.84 11.90 -0.95
N ALA A 14 -7.97 10.95 -0.58
CA ALA A 14 -8.13 10.18 0.65
C ALA A 14 -8.10 11.06 1.89
N ILE A 15 -7.37 12.18 1.89
CA ILE A 15 -7.39 13.13 2.99
C ILE A 15 -8.78 13.79 3.09
N GLU A 16 -9.34 14.24 1.97
CA GLU A 16 -10.64 14.92 1.97
C GLU A 16 -11.79 13.96 2.28
N VAL A 17 -11.77 12.73 1.73
CA VAL A 17 -12.72 11.66 2.06
C VAL A 17 -12.60 11.27 3.54
N GLY A 18 -11.38 11.09 4.05
CA GLY A 18 -11.16 10.74 5.44
C GLY A 18 -11.64 11.82 6.43
N LYS A 19 -11.54 13.11 6.07
CA LYS A 19 -12.13 14.20 6.85
C LYS A 19 -13.65 14.10 6.92
N GLU A 20 -14.32 13.82 5.80
CA GLU A 20 -15.78 13.68 5.79
C GLU A 20 -16.24 12.47 6.60
N LEU A 21 -15.49 11.36 6.57
CA LEU A 21 -15.75 10.18 7.41
C LEU A 21 -15.53 10.45 8.90
N LEU A 22 -14.57 11.31 9.27
CA LEU A 22 -14.37 11.73 10.67
C LEU A 22 -15.47 12.68 11.15
N ASN A 23 -15.80 13.68 10.32
CA ASN A 23 -16.80 14.69 10.65
C ASN A 23 -18.22 14.13 10.77
N SER A 24 -18.46 12.89 10.33
CA SER A 24 -19.75 12.24 10.54
C SER A 24 -19.90 11.64 11.94
N ASP A 25 -18.88 11.68 12.81
CA ASP A 25 -18.92 11.26 14.23
C ASP A 25 -19.68 9.93 14.43
N ASP A 26 -19.17 8.84 13.83
CA ASP A 26 -19.77 7.49 13.79
C ASP A 26 -21.14 7.37 13.12
N ASN A 27 -21.70 8.47 12.62
CA ASN A 27 -22.86 8.42 11.74
C ASN A 27 -22.44 8.02 10.34
N GLU A 28 -23.36 7.33 9.69
CA GLU A 28 -23.20 6.90 8.32
C GLU A 28 -23.37 8.07 7.35
N ILE A 29 -22.51 8.12 6.34
CA ILE A 29 -22.56 9.10 5.25
C ILE A 29 -22.59 8.38 3.90
N THR A 30 -23.33 8.93 2.92
CA THR A 30 -23.35 8.35 1.57
C THR A 30 -22.14 8.78 0.75
N ASP A 31 -21.75 7.98 -0.22
CA ASP A 31 -20.70 8.31 -1.17
C ASP A 31 -21.06 9.53 -2.03
N GLU A 32 -22.34 9.72 -2.36
CA GLU A 32 -22.85 10.95 -2.98
C GLU A 32 -22.67 12.17 -2.07
N ASP A 33 -23.02 12.06 -0.78
CA ASP A 33 -22.86 13.18 0.16
C ASP A 33 -21.40 13.56 0.35
N ILE A 34 -20.49 12.58 0.43
CA ILE A 34 -19.05 12.84 0.49
C ILE A 34 -18.60 13.59 -0.77
N ALA A 35 -18.97 13.09 -1.96
CA ALA A 35 -18.58 13.70 -3.22
C ALA A 35 -19.04 15.16 -3.33
N GLU A 36 -20.29 15.43 -2.92
CA GLU A 36 -20.88 16.76 -2.94
C GLU A 36 -20.18 17.72 -1.96
N ARG A 37 -19.81 17.26 -0.76
CA ARG A 37 -19.15 18.10 0.26
C ARG A 37 -17.70 18.42 -0.06
N ILE A 38 -16.99 17.52 -0.75
CA ILE A 38 -15.58 17.73 -1.07
C ILE A 38 -15.35 18.46 -2.40
N LYS A 39 -16.38 18.58 -3.26
CA LYS A 39 -16.26 19.04 -4.66
C LYS A 39 -15.46 20.32 -4.86
N ASP A 40 -15.67 21.33 -4.01
CA ASP A 40 -14.99 22.62 -4.12
C ASP A 40 -13.55 22.57 -3.59
N ARG A 41 -13.28 21.67 -2.63
CA ARG A 41 -11.94 21.46 -2.05
C ARG A 41 -11.03 20.64 -2.95
N VAL A 42 -11.63 19.84 -3.84
CA VAL A 42 -10.92 19.01 -4.82
C VAL A 42 -10.83 19.65 -6.20
N LYS A 43 -11.49 20.79 -6.43
CA LYS A 43 -11.49 21.48 -7.72
C LYS A 43 -10.08 21.97 -8.11
N GLY A 44 -9.67 21.72 -9.35
CA GLY A 44 -8.37 22.14 -9.88
C GLY A 44 -7.16 21.36 -9.34
N LYS A 45 -7.39 20.29 -8.59
CA LYS A 45 -6.38 19.32 -8.19
C LYS A 45 -6.35 18.16 -9.20
N ASP A 46 -5.20 17.50 -9.30
CA ASP A 46 -4.91 16.43 -10.27
C ASP A 46 -5.59 15.08 -9.89
N PHE A 47 -6.89 15.13 -9.63
CA PHE A 47 -7.76 13.95 -9.57
C PHE A 47 -8.27 13.65 -10.99
N GLU A 48 -8.70 12.41 -11.29
CA GLU A 48 -8.99 11.93 -12.67
C GLU A 48 -9.49 13.03 -13.63
N PRO A 49 -8.88 13.16 -14.83
CA PRO A 49 -8.72 14.43 -15.55
C PRO A 49 -9.95 15.06 -16.21
N ASP A 50 -11.19 14.77 -15.79
CA ASP A 50 -12.38 15.36 -16.41
C ASP A 50 -13.45 15.82 -15.41
N ASP A 51 -14.01 16.99 -15.70
CA ASP A 51 -14.86 17.83 -14.84
C ASP A 51 -16.29 17.29 -14.58
N GLU A 52 -16.59 16.04 -14.97
CA GLU A 52 -17.93 15.46 -14.81
C GLU A 52 -18.17 14.97 -13.38
N GLU A 53 -19.31 15.35 -12.81
CA GLU A 53 -19.76 14.97 -11.45
C GLU A 53 -19.73 13.45 -11.21
N ILE A 54 -20.02 12.67 -12.26
CA ILE A 54 -19.97 11.20 -12.25
C ILE A 54 -18.53 10.69 -12.02
N LEU A 55 -17.52 11.33 -12.61
CA LEU A 55 -16.12 10.95 -12.44
C LEU A 55 -15.61 11.28 -11.03
N LYS A 56 -16.08 12.39 -10.47
CA LYS A 56 -15.79 12.76 -9.06
C LYS A 56 -16.36 11.73 -8.08
N LEU A 57 -17.62 11.32 -8.28
CA LEU A 57 -18.23 10.25 -7.49
C LEU A 57 -17.50 8.92 -7.64
N ASN A 58 -17.09 8.55 -8.85
CA ASN A 58 -16.32 7.31 -9.08
C ASN A 58 -14.95 7.36 -8.38
N THR A 59 -14.28 8.51 -8.35
CA THR A 59 -13.01 8.68 -7.65
C THR A 59 -13.22 8.53 -6.15
N VAL A 60 -14.26 9.17 -5.57
CA VAL A 60 -14.63 9.00 -4.16
C VAL A 60 -14.92 7.53 -3.82
N ARG A 61 -15.70 6.83 -4.64
CA ARG A 61 -15.98 5.39 -4.47
C ARG A 61 -14.71 4.55 -4.47
N LYS A 62 -13.82 4.76 -5.46
CA LYS A 62 -12.52 4.06 -5.53
C LYS A 62 -11.72 4.29 -4.25
N THR A 63 -11.65 5.53 -3.77
CA THR A 63 -10.97 5.87 -2.51
C THR A 63 -11.63 5.20 -1.31
N LEU A 64 -12.95 5.22 -1.19
CA LEU A 64 -13.68 4.56 -0.09
C LEU A 64 -13.44 3.05 -0.06
N TYR A 65 -13.42 2.37 -1.22
CA TYR A 65 -13.07 0.95 -1.29
C TYR A 65 -11.61 0.68 -0.92
N GLN A 66 -10.68 1.57 -1.26
CA GLN A 66 -9.30 1.47 -0.80
C GLN A 66 -9.20 1.60 0.72
N LEU A 67 -9.88 2.60 1.32
CA LEU A 67 -9.94 2.76 2.77
C LEU A 67 -10.56 1.53 3.46
N TYR A 68 -11.60 0.94 2.89
CA TYR A 68 -12.17 -0.32 3.36
C TYR A 68 -11.17 -1.48 3.30
N SER A 69 -10.46 -1.64 2.18
CA SER A 69 -9.43 -2.69 2.04
C SER A 69 -8.29 -2.55 3.05
N GLU A 70 -8.02 -1.33 3.50
CA GLU A 70 -7.03 -1.01 4.53
C GLU A 70 -7.62 -1.00 5.95
N ARG A 71 -8.89 -1.42 6.14
CA ARG A 71 -9.63 -1.46 7.42
C ARG A 71 -9.78 -0.09 8.10
N LEU A 72 -9.86 0.98 7.31
CA LEU A 72 -10.04 2.35 7.81
C LEU A 72 -11.45 2.91 7.61
N ALA A 73 -12.26 2.22 6.82
CA ALA A 73 -13.66 2.54 6.62
C ALA A 73 -14.45 1.23 6.59
N GLN A 74 -15.72 1.32 6.94
CA GLN A 74 -16.68 0.24 6.78
C GLN A 74 -17.89 0.76 6.00
N PHE A 75 -18.68 -0.16 5.45
CA PHE A 75 -19.89 0.21 4.75
C PHE A 75 -20.99 -0.82 4.89
N ARG A 76 -22.22 -0.35 4.70
CA ARG A 76 -23.39 -1.19 4.43
C ARG A 76 -24.11 -0.66 3.20
N ARG A 77 -24.90 -1.51 2.56
CA ARG A 77 -25.76 -1.11 1.45
C ARG A 77 -27.22 -1.42 1.75
N ILE A 78 -28.10 -0.52 1.34
CA ILE A 78 -29.54 -0.71 1.42
C ILE A 78 -30.12 -0.61 0.02
N ARG A 79 -31.10 -1.44 -0.29
CA ARG A 79 -31.88 -1.29 -1.53
C ARG A 79 -33.01 -0.29 -1.30
N ASP A 80 -33.01 0.80 -2.04
CA ASP A 80 -34.13 1.72 -2.08
C ASP A 80 -35.35 1.00 -2.67
N LYS A 81 -36.45 0.97 -1.91
CA LYS A 81 -37.70 0.31 -2.32
C LYS A 81 -38.43 1.06 -3.43
N SER A 82 -38.18 2.35 -3.58
CA SER A 82 -38.86 3.20 -4.55
C SER A 82 -38.18 3.15 -5.92
N THR A 83 -36.85 3.27 -5.95
CA THR A 83 -36.08 3.31 -7.19
C THR A 83 -35.46 1.95 -7.55
N GLY A 84 -35.30 1.04 -6.59
CA GLY A 84 -34.66 -0.26 -6.76
C GLY A 84 -33.14 -0.25 -6.73
N TRP A 85 -32.50 0.92 -6.65
CA TRP A 85 -31.05 1.12 -6.60
C TRP A 85 -30.47 0.84 -5.20
N PHE A 86 -29.15 0.62 -5.13
CA PHE A 86 -28.45 0.46 -3.87
C PHE A 86 -27.86 1.80 -3.42
N ILE A 87 -28.08 2.16 -2.15
CA ILE A 87 -27.46 3.28 -1.47
C ILE A 87 -26.38 2.73 -0.55
N TYR A 88 -25.17 3.26 -0.65
CA TYR A 88 -24.03 2.86 0.16
C TYR A 88 -23.83 3.85 1.30
N TYR A 89 -23.71 3.33 2.50
CA TYR A 89 -23.51 4.08 3.73
C TYR A 89 -22.16 3.71 4.30
N TRP A 90 -21.32 4.71 4.55
CA TRP A 90 -19.93 4.57 4.96
C TRP A 90 -19.70 5.21 6.34
N TRP A 91 -18.77 4.67 7.11
CA TRP A 91 -18.31 5.26 8.37
C TRP A 91 -16.82 4.99 8.58
N ALA A 92 -16.18 5.82 9.41
CA ALA A 92 -14.77 5.69 9.76
C ALA A 92 -14.51 4.50 10.70
N GLU A 93 -13.33 3.90 10.59
CA GLU A 93 -12.79 2.91 11.53
C GLU A 93 -11.34 3.29 11.90
N PHE A 94 -11.10 4.59 12.14
CA PHE A 94 -9.74 5.12 12.35
C PHE A 94 -9.17 4.83 13.73
N ASP A 95 -9.99 4.44 14.71
CA ASP A 95 -9.55 4.07 16.06
C ASP A 95 -8.57 2.89 16.06
N LEU A 96 -8.68 2.01 15.06
CA LEU A 96 -7.80 0.86 14.89
C LEU A 96 -6.48 1.18 14.18
N LEU A 97 -6.27 2.43 13.73
CA LEU A 97 -5.10 2.77 12.90
C LEU A 97 -3.76 2.45 13.60
N GLU A 98 -3.64 2.64 14.92
CA GLU A 98 -2.41 2.30 15.63
C GLU A 98 -2.13 0.78 15.59
N GLU A 99 -3.15 -0.04 15.83
CA GLU A 99 -3.06 -1.49 15.74
C GLU A 99 -2.67 -1.94 14.34
N LEU A 100 -3.31 -1.37 13.30
CA LEU A 100 -3.01 -1.63 11.89
C LEU A 100 -1.55 -1.30 11.54
N LEU A 101 -1.02 -0.18 12.04
CA LEU A 101 0.37 0.22 11.82
C LEU A 101 1.35 -0.72 12.54
N LEU A 102 1.02 -1.16 13.76
CA LEU A 102 1.80 -2.14 14.49
C LEU A 102 1.83 -3.50 13.79
N GLU A 103 0.70 -3.97 13.25
CA GLU A 103 0.61 -5.17 12.43
C GLU A 103 1.48 -5.05 11.16
N LYS A 104 1.34 -3.96 10.40
CA LYS A 104 2.16 -3.71 9.20
C LYS A 104 3.65 -3.64 9.54
N LYS A 105 4.02 -3.01 10.66
CA LYS A 105 5.40 -2.95 11.15
C LYS A 105 5.96 -4.34 11.46
N LYS A 106 5.18 -5.20 12.13
CA LYS A 106 5.57 -6.58 12.45
C LYS A 106 5.76 -7.39 11.17
N LEU A 107 4.79 -7.34 10.25
CA LEU A 107 4.89 -8.04 8.96
C LEU A 107 6.11 -7.59 8.14
N LEU A 108 6.38 -6.28 8.08
CA LEU A 108 7.56 -5.76 7.42
C LEU A 108 8.85 -6.25 8.09
N GLN A 109 8.87 -6.29 9.44
CA GLN A 109 10.01 -6.79 10.19
C GLN A 109 10.29 -8.26 9.86
N GLU A 110 9.26 -9.09 9.80
CA GLU A 110 9.35 -10.51 9.44
C GLU A 110 9.92 -10.65 8.03
N LYS A 111 9.30 -10.01 7.03
CA LYS A 111 9.78 -10.06 5.64
C LYS A 111 11.23 -9.61 5.48
N LEU A 112 11.65 -8.55 6.19
CA LEU A 112 13.04 -8.09 6.16
C LEU A 112 14.00 -9.12 6.77
N ARG A 113 13.59 -9.79 7.85
CA ARG A 113 14.40 -10.83 8.49
C ARG A 113 14.48 -12.09 7.63
N ASP A 114 13.36 -12.53 7.06
CA ASP A 114 13.31 -13.67 6.16
C ASP A 114 14.20 -13.41 4.94
N ARG A 115 14.13 -12.19 4.37
CA ARG A 115 15.02 -11.82 3.26
C ARG A 115 16.48 -11.77 3.68
N LEU A 116 16.79 -11.26 4.87
CA LEU A 116 18.17 -11.24 5.39
C LEU A 116 18.72 -12.66 5.58
N GLU A 117 17.91 -13.57 6.11
CA GLU A 117 18.28 -14.98 6.29
C GLU A 117 18.50 -15.65 4.94
N TYR A 118 17.60 -15.42 3.98
CA TYR A 118 17.76 -15.89 2.61
C TYR A 118 19.07 -15.39 1.98
N GLU A 119 19.38 -14.09 2.10
CA GLU A 119 20.63 -13.54 1.55
C GLU A 119 21.88 -14.11 2.24
N LYS A 120 21.84 -14.35 3.56
CA LYS A 120 22.99 -14.90 4.30
C LYS A 120 23.25 -16.38 4.02
N ASN A 121 22.19 -17.14 3.76
CA ASN A 121 22.28 -18.59 3.62
C ASN A 121 22.46 -19.05 2.17
N ASN A 122 22.38 -18.13 1.20
CA ASN A 122 22.51 -18.45 -0.22
C ASN A 122 23.69 -17.70 -0.84
N TYR A 123 24.38 -18.38 -1.76
CA TYR A 123 25.31 -17.74 -2.68
C TYR A 123 24.59 -17.49 -4.00
N PHE A 124 24.80 -16.30 -4.56
CA PHE A 124 24.10 -15.90 -5.78
C PHE A 124 25.02 -15.89 -6.98
N PHE A 125 24.46 -16.22 -8.13
CA PHE A 125 25.10 -16.12 -9.43
C PHE A 125 24.20 -15.33 -10.37
N ALA A 126 24.80 -14.59 -11.30
CA ALA A 126 24.07 -13.86 -12.32
C ALA A 126 24.81 -13.92 -13.65
N CYS A 127 24.07 -13.78 -14.75
CA CYS A 127 24.67 -13.61 -16.07
C CYS A 127 25.09 -12.14 -16.25
N GLU A 128 26.33 -11.90 -16.66
CA GLU A 128 26.83 -10.56 -16.96
C GLU A 128 26.45 -10.10 -18.37
N ASP A 129 26.21 -11.04 -19.30
CA ASP A 129 25.92 -10.77 -20.71
C ASP A 129 24.45 -10.36 -20.96
N CYS A 130 23.54 -10.72 -20.05
CA CYS A 130 22.11 -10.40 -20.16
C CYS A 130 21.77 -9.17 -19.31
N GLU A 131 21.91 -7.96 -19.89
CA GLU A 131 21.62 -6.71 -19.17
C GLU A 131 20.13 -6.53 -18.83
N GLU A 132 19.22 -6.99 -19.69
CA GLU A 132 17.77 -6.84 -19.51
C GLU A 132 17.16 -7.86 -18.52
N ASN A 133 17.89 -8.94 -18.20
CA ASN A 133 17.42 -10.02 -17.34
C ASN A 133 18.54 -10.53 -16.43
N LYS A 134 18.96 -9.68 -15.48
CA LYS A 134 19.84 -10.08 -14.37
C LYS A 134 19.08 -10.89 -13.32
N MET A 135 18.54 -12.04 -13.74
CA MET A 135 18.03 -13.02 -12.78
C MET A 135 19.18 -13.49 -11.89
N LYS A 136 18.94 -13.48 -10.58
CA LYS A 136 19.85 -14.07 -9.61
C LYS A 136 19.46 -15.54 -9.42
N TYR A 137 20.43 -16.41 -9.54
CA TYR A 137 20.31 -17.84 -9.28
C TYR A 137 20.98 -18.15 -7.95
N THR A 138 20.42 -19.04 -7.14
CA THR A 138 21.16 -19.61 -6.01
C THR A 138 22.29 -20.52 -6.51
N PHE A 139 23.16 -20.96 -5.61
CA PHE A 139 24.21 -21.91 -5.98
C PHE A 139 23.62 -23.21 -6.54
N GLU A 140 22.57 -23.74 -5.92
CA GLU A 140 21.90 -24.98 -6.36
C GLU A 140 21.32 -24.82 -7.76
N GLU A 141 20.61 -23.72 -8.02
CA GLU A 141 20.05 -23.40 -9.34
C GLU A 141 21.17 -23.25 -10.39
N ALA A 142 22.22 -22.50 -10.05
CA ALA A 142 23.37 -22.32 -10.93
C ALA A 142 24.08 -23.65 -11.20
N PHE A 143 24.20 -24.52 -10.19
CA PHE A 143 24.81 -25.84 -10.31
C PHE A 143 24.01 -26.76 -11.24
N GLU A 144 22.69 -26.80 -11.10
CA GLU A 144 21.80 -27.54 -12.00
C GLU A 144 21.92 -27.08 -13.46
N LEU A 145 22.15 -25.77 -13.65
CA LEU A 145 22.39 -25.15 -14.95
C LEU A 145 23.85 -25.27 -15.42
N ASN A 146 24.72 -25.99 -14.71
CA ASN A 146 26.16 -26.08 -14.98
C ASN A 146 26.84 -24.70 -15.10
N PHE A 147 26.38 -23.74 -14.31
CA PHE A 147 26.79 -22.35 -14.30
C PHE A 147 26.66 -21.67 -15.67
N ARG A 148 25.61 -22.03 -16.44
CA ARG A 148 25.30 -21.40 -17.73
C ARG A 148 23.92 -20.76 -17.74
N CYS A 149 23.83 -19.58 -18.32
CA CYS A 149 22.57 -18.87 -18.52
C CYS A 149 21.68 -19.61 -19.52
N THR A 150 20.41 -19.78 -19.20
CA THR A 150 19.42 -20.43 -20.08
C THR A 150 19.06 -19.59 -21.30
N GLU A 151 19.24 -18.27 -21.24
CA GLU A 151 18.86 -17.33 -22.30
C GLU A 151 19.96 -17.18 -23.37
N CYS A 152 21.20 -16.91 -22.93
CA CYS A 152 22.32 -16.62 -23.85
C CYS A 152 23.40 -17.71 -23.91
N GLY A 153 23.35 -18.71 -23.02
CA GLY A 153 24.40 -19.74 -22.90
C GLY A 153 25.72 -19.26 -22.26
N GLY A 154 25.80 -17.98 -21.90
CA GLY A 154 26.91 -17.33 -21.22
C GLY A 154 27.12 -17.86 -19.80
N GLN A 155 28.24 -17.50 -19.18
CA GLN A 155 28.61 -17.99 -17.85
C GLN A 155 27.83 -17.26 -16.76
N LEU A 156 27.40 -18.00 -15.74
CA LEU A 156 26.88 -17.43 -14.50
C LEU A 156 28.05 -17.13 -13.55
N VAL A 157 28.17 -15.88 -13.12
CA VAL A 157 29.26 -15.38 -12.29
C VAL A 157 28.76 -15.11 -10.87
N ALA A 158 29.54 -15.51 -9.87
CA ALA A 158 29.22 -15.30 -8.46
C ALA A 158 29.04 -13.81 -8.17
N GLN A 159 27.99 -13.48 -7.42
CA GLN A 159 27.63 -12.13 -7.04
C GLN A 159 27.89 -11.94 -5.54
N ASN A 160 28.51 -10.81 -5.19
CA ASN A 160 28.59 -10.39 -3.79
C ASN A 160 27.26 -9.73 -3.39
N ASN A 161 26.65 -10.20 -2.29
CA ASN A 161 25.43 -9.65 -1.73
C ASN A 161 25.63 -8.98 -0.35
N GLU A 162 26.86 -8.74 0.08
CA GLU A 162 27.20 -8.05 1.34
C GLU A 162 26.49 -6.70 1.47
N ASP A 163 26.44 -5.91 0.38
CA ASP A 163 25.74 -4.62 0.36
C ASP A 163 24.24 -4.77 0.63
N VAL A 164 23.62 -5.82 0.06
CA VAL A 164 22.19 -6.12 0.27
C VAL A 164 21.97 -6.57 1.72
N VAL A 165 22.85 -7.42 2.25
CA VAL A 165 22.82 -7.87 3.65
C VAL A 165 22.91 -6.68 4.60
N GLU A 166 23.83 -5.74 4.37
CA GLU A 166 24.01 -4.58 5.23
C GLU A 166 22.85 -3.58 5.12
N PHE A 167 22.32 -3.40 3.91
CA PHE A 167 21.09 -2.64 3.69
C PHE A 167 19.93 -3.23 4.50
N LEU A 168 19.71 -4.55 4.43
CA LEU A 168 18.64 -5.24 5.16
C LEU A 168 18.80 -5.09 6.68
N LYS A 169 20.01 -5.29 7.22
CA LYS A 169 20.29 -5.05 8.65
C LYS A 169 19.94 -3.62 9.07
N THR A 170 20.36 -2.64 8.28
CA THR A 170 20.08 -1.23 8.54
C THR A 170 18.57 -0.96 8.55
N ARG A 171 17.83 -1.53 7.59
CA ARG A 171 16.36 -1.40 7.53
C ARG A 171 15.65 -2.07 8.69
N ILE A 172 16.11 -3.25 9.13
CA ILE A 172 15.60 -3.96 10.31
C ILE A 172 15.76 -3.11 11.58
N ILE A 173 16.92 -2.49 11.79
CA ILE A 173 17.17 -1.62 12.94
C ILE A 173 16.27 -0.39 12.88
N LYS A 174 16.20 0.27 11.72
CA LYS A 174 15.32 1.43 11.51
C LYS A 174 13.87 1.08 11.80
N ASN A 175 13.35 0.00 11.22
CA ASN A 175 11.96 -0.42 11.42
C ASN A 175 11.65 -0.73 12.89
N LYS A 176 12.56 -1.42 13.60
CA LYS A 176 12.42 -1.71 15.03
C LYS A 176 12.24 -0.43 15.86
N ASN A 177 12.97 0.62 15.53
CA ASN A 177 12.98 1.90 16.25
C ASN A 177 11.82 2.83 15.88
N ILE A 178 10.98 2.49 14.90
CA ILE A 178 9.78 3.29 14.58
C ILE A 178 8.81 3.24 15.77
N SER A 179 8.41 4.39 16.29
CA SER A 179 7.35 4.52 17.28
C SER A 179 6.15 5.23 16.64
N PHE A 180 4.95 4.76 16.95
CA PHE A 180 3.71 5.39 16.53
C PHE A 180 3.07 5.99 17.78
N SER A 181 3.41 7.24 18.13
CA SER A 181 2.77 7.93 19.26
C SER A 181 1.61 8.83 18.78
N SER A 182 0.46 8.68 19.44
CA SER A 182 -0.74 9.51 19.51
C SER A 182 -1.55 9.74 18.22
N ILE A 183 -2.71 9.08 18.17
CA ILE A 183 -3.93 9.56 17.50
C ILE A 183 -4.86 10.06 18.61
N LYS A 184 -4.52 11.17 19.26
CA LYS A 184 -5.46 12.04 19.98
C LYS A 184 -4.85 13.44 19.94
N GLU A 185 -5.70 14.46 19.72
CA GLU A 185 -5.42 15.90 19.45
C GLU A 185 -5.23 16.19 17.95
N GLU A 186 -6.06 16.97 17.24
CA GLU A 186 -7.23 17.83 17.53
C GLU A 186 -8.28 17.67 16.43
#